data_AF-A0A975PZP8-F1
#
_entry.id   AF-A0A975PZP8-F1
#
_cell.length_a   1.000
_cell.length_b   1.000
_cell.length_c   1.000
_cell.angle_alpha   90.00
_cell.angle_beta   90.00
_cell.angle_gamma   90.00
#
_symmetry.space_group_name_H-M   'P 1'
#
loop_
_entity.id
_entity.type
_entity.pdbx_description
1 polymer ?
#
loop_
_entity_poly.entity_id
_entity_poly.type
_entity_poly.pdbx_seq_one_letter_code
_entity_poly.pdbx_strand_id
1 'polypeptide(L)'
;MGTSDGFHPDLAADFDETARELTRSRVHHVKAADISSDTAQSEGMRRFAALTGRSVGSQKLWMGETAVSPNTLSANHHHGESETAIYVRSGHPEFVFHDGVAEVRISAAPGDYIFVPPYLPHREENPDPHTPAEVVIARSTQEAIVVNLPELYPL
;
A
#
# COMPACT_ATOMS: atom_id res chain seq x y z
N MET A 1 9.63 35.48 30.01
CA MET A 1 8.21 35.51 29.66
C MET A 1 8.10 35.76 28.16
N GLY A 2 7.78 34.72 27.42
CA GLY A 2 7.50 34.71 25.98
C GLY A 2 6.61 33.49 25.75
N THR A 3 5.44 33.71 25.18
CA THR A 3 4.23 32.89 25.29
C THR A 3 4.26 31.67 24.37
N SER A 4 3.93 30.50 24.92
CA SER A 4 3.55 29.31 24.16
C SER A 4 2.23 29.57 23.43
N ASP A 5 2.27 29.59 22.10
CA ASP A 5 1.09 29.57 21.24
C ASP A 5 0.60 28.13 21.08
N GLY A 6 -0.42 27.80 21.88
CA GLY A 6 -1.10 26.52 21.83
C GLY A 6 -1.86 26.33 20.52
N PHE A 7 -1.31 25.52 19.61
CA PHE A 7 -2.08 24.75 18.63
C PHE A 7 -1.29 23.57 18.04
N HIS A 8 -0.47 22.88 18.82
CA HIS A 8 0.06 21.59 18.43
C HIS A 8 -0.22 20.60 19.56
N PRO A 9 -1.18 19.66 19.40
CA PRO A 9 -1.26 18.55 20.33
C PRO A 9 0.08 17.81 20.23
N ASP A 10 0.73 17.66 21.38
CA ASP A 10 1.87 16.78 21.58
C ASP A 10 1.52 15.39 21.02
N LEU A 11 1.91 15.14 19.77
CA LEU A 11 2.00 13.79 19.24
C LEU A 11 3.10 13.14 20.07
N ALA A 12 2.69 12.44 21.11
CA ALA A 12 3.55 11.71 22.05
C ALA A 12 4.70 11.06 21.28
N ALA A 13 5.86 11.73 21.34
CA ALA A 13 7.09 11.27 20.75
C ALA A 13 7.76 10.31 21.75
N ASP A 14 7.06 9.23 22.10
CA ASP A 14 7.68 8.08 22.76
C ASP A 14 8.25 7.12 21.71
N PHE A 15 8.78 7.68 20.62
CA PHE A 15 9.77 6.99 19.81
C PHE A 15 11.12 7.43 20.35
N ASP A 16 11.75 6.57 21.14
CA ASP A 16 13.12 6.73 21.65
C ASP A 16 13.99 7.43 20.60
N GLU A 17 14.38 8.67 20.90
CA GLU A 17 15.14 9.54 20.00
C GLU A 17 16.47 8.87 19.59
N THR A 18 17.01 8.05 20.48
CA THR A 18 18.16 7.18 20.25
C THR A 18 17.88 6.14 19.16
N ALA A 19 16.72 5.47 19.22
CA ALA A 19 16.31 4.52 18.19
C ALA A 19 16.13 5.21 16.84
N ARG A 20 15.60 6.44 16.82
CA ARG A 20 15.50 7.25 15.59
C ARG A 20 16.88 7.57 15.01
N GLU A 21 17.85 7.99 15.81
CA GLU A 21 19.20 8.30 15.33
C GLU A 21 19.94 7.03 14.82
N LEU A 22 19.75 5.90 15.49
CA LEU A 22 20.29 4.60 15.07
C LEU A 22 19.68 4.11 13.75
N THR A 23 18.44 4.49 13.40
CA THR A 23 17.84 4.14 12.10
C THR A 23 18.41 4.94 10.93
N ARG A 24 18.91 6.16 11.14
CA ARG A 24 19.39 7.03 10.04
C ARG A 24 20.86 6.84 9.66
N SER A 25 21.63 6.17 10.50
CA SER A 25 23.08 6.00 10.36
C SER A 25 23.50 4.68 9.71
N ARG A 26 22.56 3.85 9.24
CA ARG A 26 22.86 2.54 8.64
C ARG A 26 21.87 2.16 7.53
N VAL A 27 22.29 1.23 6.67
CA VAL A 27 21.39 0.51 5.78
C VAL A 27 20.66 -0.57 6.57
N HIS A 28 19.36 -0.69 6.35
CA HIS A 28 18.53 -1.75 6.95
C HIS A 28 18.30 -2.86 5.94
N HIS A 29 18.40 -4.10 6.40
CA HIS A 29 18.09 -5.29 5.61
C HIS A 29 16.99 -6.05 6.34
N VAL A 30 15.85 -6.21 5.66
CA VAL A 30 14.74 -7.08 6.08
C VAL A 30 14.75 -8.28 5.14
N LYS A 31 14.91 -9.48 5.68
CA LYS A 31 14.83 -10.68 4.84
C LYS A 31 13.39 -10.92 4.43
N ALA A 32 13.18 -11.51 3.25
CA ALA A 32 11.85 -11.89 2.80
C ALA A 32 11.11 -12.82 3.79
N ALA A 33 11.84 -13.66 4.54
CA ALA A 33 11.28 -14.54 5.57
C ALA A 33 10.82 -13.79 6.84
N ASP A 34 11.25 -12.54 7.03
CA ASP A 34 11.02 -11.75 8.23
C ASP A 34 9.95 -10.65 8.02
N ILE A 35 9.28 -10.62 6.85
CA ILE A 35 8.22 -9.63 6.57
C ILE A 35 7.00 -9.88 7.48
N SER A 36 6.38 -8.79 7.94
CA SER A 36 5.29 -8.87 8.91
C SER A 36 3.95 -9.07 8.25
N SER A 37 3.14 -10.01 8.76
CA SER A 37 1.73 -10.17 8.38
C SER A 37 0.77 -9.32 9.22
N ASP A 38 1.29 -8.49 10.14
CA ASP A 38 0.51 -7.57 10.98
C ASP A 38 0.05 -6.35 10.16
N THR A 39 -0.84 -6.63 9.21
CA THR A 39 -1.51 -5.68 8.34
C THR A 39 -2.97 -6.06 8.21
N ALA A 40 -3.82 -5.13 7.78
CA ALA A 40 -5.21 -5.47 7.46
C ALA A 40 -5.26 -6.55 6.36
N GLN A 41 -6.00 -7.62 6.63
CA GLN A 41 -6.21 -8.73 5.70
C GLN A 41 -7.66 -8.74 5.23
N SER A 42 -7.89 -9.26 4.02
CA SER A 42 -9.22 -9.49 3.50
C SER A 42 -9.29 -10.90 2.90
N GLU A 43 -10.50 -11.42 2.72
CA GLU A 43 -10.67 -12.71 2.05
C GLU A 43 -9.99 -12.67 0.67
N GLY A 44 -9.25 -13.73 0.36
CA GLY A 44 -8.50 -13.86 -0.90
C GLY A 44 -7.24 -13.00 -1.03
N MET A 45 -7.01 -11.98 -0.18
CA MET A 45 -5.84 -11.10 -0.29
C MET A 45 -5.04 -11.04 1.00
N ARG A 46 -3.79 -11.52 0.94
CA ARG A 46 -2.84 -11.43 2.06
C ARG A 46 -1.79 -10.37 1.80
N ARG A 47 -1.60 -9.47 2.76
CA ARG A 47 -0.69 -8.33 2.72
C ARG A 47 0.43 -8.54 3.74
N PHE A 48 1.63 -8.14 3.38
CA PHE A 48 2.82 -8.24 4.21
C PHE A 48 3.61 -6.94 4.16
N ALA A 49 4.11 -6.49 5.30
CA ALA A 49 4.91 -5.27 5.41
C ALA A 49 6.41 -5.61 5.53
N ALA A 50 7.23 -5.02 4.67
CA ALA A 50 8.68 -5.18 4.68
C ALA A 50 9.38 -3.93 5.23
N LEU A 51 9.23 -2.79 4.55
CA LEU A 51 9.90 -1.53 4.89
C LEU A 51 8.87 -0.50 5.36
N THR A 52 8.87 -0.19 6.65
CA THR A 52 7.90 0.71 7.28
C THR A 52 8.59 1.66 8.25
N GLY A 53 7.86 2.66 8.73
CA GLY A 53 8.28 3.51 9.84
C GLY A 53 8.58 2.69 11.10
N ARG A 54 7.78 1.67 11.39
CA ARG A 54 7.96 0.80 12.56
C ARG A 54 9.15 -0.16 12.42
N SER A 55 9.40 -0.70 11.23
CA SER A 55 10.45 -1.70 11.01
C SER A 55 11.83 -1.09 10.78
N VAL A 56 11.92 -0.02 9.99
CA VAL A 56 13.21 0.55 9.55
C VAL A 56 13.29 2.07 9.70
N GLY A 57 12.30 2.71 10.34
CA GLY A 57 12.29 4.17 10.51
C GLY A 57 11.93 4.95 9.25
N SER A 58 11.33 4.31 8.23
CA SER A 58 10.92 4.99 7.01
C SER A 58 9.84 6.04 7.27
N GLN A 59 9.99 7.23 6.66
CA GLN A 59 9.07 8.35 6.87
C GLN A 59 8.14 8.60 5.69
N LYS A 60 8.63 8.37 4.47
CA LYS A 60 7.93 8.74 3.23
C LYS A 60 7.48 7.57 2.38
N LEU A 61 7.99 6.38 2.70
CA LEU A 61 7.72 5.17 1.92
C LEU A 61 7.30 4.05 2.85
N TRP A 62 6.19 3.42 2.54
CA TRP A 62 5.88 2.09 3.04
C TRP A 62 6.05 1.13 1.87
N MET A 63 6.64 -0.04 2.10
CA MET A 63 6.79 -1.06 1.08
C MET A 63 6.50 -2.45 1.63
N GLY A 64 5.82 -3.26 0.82
CA GLY A 64 5.37 -4.58 1.19
C GLY A 64 4.94 -5.40 -0.03
N GLU A 65 4.32 -6.54 0.25
CA GLU A 65 3.88 -7.50 -0.78
C GLU A 65 2.41 -7.87 -0.54
N THR A 66 1.68 -8.10 -1.62
CA THR A 66 0.32 -8.64 -1.58
C THR A 66 0.25 -9.89 -2.43
N ALA A 67 -0.24 -10.98 -1.83
CA ALA A 67 -0.63 -12.20 -2.53
C ALA A 67 -2.14 -12.20 -2.72
N VAL A 68 -2.59 -12.26 -3.97
CA VAL A 68 -3.99 -12.29 -4.37
C VAL A 68 -4.33 -13.70 -4.84
N SER A 69 -5.29 -14.34 -4.18
CA SER A 69 -5.71 -15.70 -4.47
C SER A 69 -6.37 -15.79 -5.84
N PRO A 70 -6.49 -16.99 -6.42
CA PRO A 70 -7.26 -17.19 -7.65
C PRO A 70 -8.71 -16.70 -7.51
N ASN A 71 -9.33 -16.26 -8.61
CA ASN A 71 -10.70 -15.76 -8.67
C ASN A 71 -11.06 -14.74 -7.57
N THR A 72 -10.16 -13.82 -7.26
CA THR A 72 -10.34 -12.84 -6.18
C THR A 72 -10.45 -11.43 -6.74
N LEU A 73 -11.36 -10.64 -6.18
CA LEU A 73 -11.45 -9.19 -6.42
C LEU A 73 -11.46 -8.44 -5.09
N SER A 74 -10.88 -7.24 -5.04
CA SER A 74 -11.07 -6.32 -3.93
C SER A 74 -12.42 -5.59 -4.04
N ALA A 75 -12.83 -4.93 -2.95
CA ALA A 75 -13.91 -3.96 -3.01
C ALA A 75 -13.48 -2.73 -3.83
N ASN A 76 -14.44 -2.01 -4.41
CA ASN A 76 -14.18 -0.69 -4.98
C ASN A 76 -13.70 0.25 -3.86
N HIS A 77 -12.58 0.94 -4.08
CA HIS A 77 -12.02 1.82 -3.06
C HIS A 77 -11.08 2.87 -3.63
N HIS A 78 -10.65 3.81 -2.80
CA HIS A 78 -9.51 4.68 -3.08
C HIS A 78 -8.58 4.79 -1.86
N HIS A 79 -7.35 5.26 -2.09
CA HIS A 79 -6.32 5.36 -1.05
C HIS A 79 -6.12 6.77 -0.49
N GLY A 80 -7.16 7.60 -0.53
CA GLY A 80 -7.07 9.02 -0.14
C GLY A 80 -5.90 9.72 -0.84
N GLU A 81 -5.06 10.42 -0.06
CA GLU A 81 -3.90 11.15 -0.57
C GLU A 81 -2.70 10.27 -0.97
N SER A 82 -2.76 8.95 -0.72
CA SER A 82 -1.63 8.07 -0.98
C SER A 82 -1.42 7.86 -2.48
N GLU A 83 -0.19 8.07 -2.93
CA GLU A 83 0.31 7.52 -4.17
C GLU A 83 0.62 6.04 -3.95
N THR A 84 0.31 5.19 -4.93
CA THR A 84 0.61 3.75 -4.87
C THR A 84 1.31 3.31 -6.14
N ALA A 85 2.50 2.74 -5.99
CA ALA A 85 3.27 2.12 -7.05
C ALA A 85 3.32 0.61 -6.82
N ILE A 86 3.11 -0.15 -7.88
CA ILE A 86 2.98 -1.61 -7.83
C ILE A 86 3.90 -2.22 -8.87
N TYR A 87 4.64 -3.26 -8.49
CA TYR A 87 5.41 -4.10 -9.39
C TYR A 87 4.83 -5.51 -9.38
N VAL A 88 4.52 -6.05 -10.56
CA VAL A 88 3.97 -7.41 -10.67
C VAL A 88 5.10 -8.42 -10.61
N ARG A 89 5.16 -9.19 -9.54
CA ARG A 89 6.18 -10.22 -9.31
C ARG A 89 5.82 -11.54 -9.98
N SER A 90 4.56 -11.96 -9.89
CA SER A 90 4.04 -13.18 -10.52
C SER A 90 2.52 -13.12 -10.75
N GLY A 91 2.00 -14.00 -11.59
CA GLY A 91 0.59 -14.02 -11.98
C GLY A 91 0.21 -12.92 -12.98
N HIS A 92 -1.09 -12.76 -13.24
CA HIS A 92 -1.64 -11.79 -14.20
C HIS A 92 -2.81 -11.01 -13.59
N PRO A 93 -2.54 -10.13 -12.61
CA PRO A 93 -3.58 -9.32 -12.00
C PRO A 93 -4.10 -8.27 -12.98
N GLU A 94 -5.31 -7.79 -12.70
CA GLU A 94 -5.96 -6.74 -13.47
C GLU A 94 -6.34 -5.57 -12.54
N PHE A 95 -6.20 -4.36 -13.05
CA PHE A 95 -6.50 -3.12 -12.33
C PHE A 95 -7.65 -2.42 -13.05
N VAL A 96 -8.74 -2.17 -12.32
CA VAL A 96 -9.97 -1.63 -12.90
C VAL A 96 -10.31 -0.29 -12.27
N PHE A 97 -10.58 0.71 -13.11
CA PHE A 97 -11.00 2.06 -12.73
C PHE A 97 -12.01 2.58 -13.75
N HIS A 98 -12.66 3.71 -13.51
CA HIS A 98 -13.55 4.36 -14.48
C HIS A 98 -12.89 5.61 -15.07
N ASP A 99 -12.77 5.72 -16.39
CA ASP A 99 -12.01 6.79 -17.06
C ASP A 99 -12.83 8.05 -17.42
N GLY A 100 -14.14 8.02 -17.13
CA GLY A 100 -15.10 9.07 -17.45
C GLY A 100 -16.07 8.67 -18.56
N VAL A 101 -15.76 7.61 -19.29
CA VAL A 101 -16.60 7.04 -20.34
C VAL A 101 -17.06 5.64 -19.96
N ALA A 102 -16.15 4.80 -19.46
CA ALA A 102 -16.45 3.43 -19.06
C ALA A 102 -15.49 2.91 -17.98
N GLU A 103 -15.78 1.73 -17.44
CA GLU A 103 -14.78 0.95 -16.73
C GLU A 103 -13.66 0.53 -17.69
N VAL A 104 -12.43 0.85 -17.32
CA VAL A 104 -11.21 0.46 -18.02
C VAL A 104 -10.48 -0.57 -17.18
N ARG A 105 -9.99 -1.60 -17.85
CA ARG A 105 -9.24 -2.71 -17.26
C ARG A 105 -7.83 -2.74 -17.85
N ILE A 106 -6.85 -2.74 -16.96
CA ILE A 106 -5.45 -2.89 -17.31
C ILE A 106 -5.00 -4.27 -16.85
N SER A 107 -4.80 -5.19 -17.80
CA SER A 107 -4.22 -6.51 -17.53
C SER A 107 -2.69 -6.37 -17.47
N ALA A 108 -2.08 -6.81 -16.38
CA ALA A 108 -0.64 -6.71 -16.17
C ALA A 108 0.00 -8.11 -16.12
N ALA A 109 1.28 -8.18 -16.45
CA ALA A 109 2.08 -9.40 -16.44
C ALA A 109 3.33 -9.25 -15.55
N PRO A 110 4.02 -10.34 -15.19
CA PRO A 110 5.23 -10.26 -14.39
C PRO A 110 6.28 -9.37 -15.05
N GLY A 111 6.81 -8.41 -14.29
CA GLY A 111 7.72 -7.38 -14.80
C GLY A 111 7.09 -6.01 -15.04
N ASP A 112 5.76 -5.92 -15.05
CA ASP A 112 5.06 -4.66 -15.27
C ASP A 112 4.97 -3.79 -14.02
N TYR A 113 4.78 -2.49 -14.25
CA TYR A 113 4.63 -1.47 -13.23
C TYR A 113 3.27 -0.79 -13.37
N ILE A 114 2.60 -0.56 -12.24
CA ILE A 114 1.31 0.12 -12.16
C ILE A 114 1.43 1.27 -11.18
N PHE A 115 0.83 2.39 -11.55
CA PHE A 115 0.70 3.56 -10.68
C PHE A 115 -0.77 3.89 -10.49
N VAL A 116 -1.19 3.98 -9.23
CA VAL A 116 -2.52 4.44 -8.85
C VAL A 116 -2.37 5.83 -8.22
N PRO A 117 -2.89 6.89 -8.87
CA PRO A 117 -2.82 8.23 -8.32
C PRO A 117 -3.75 8.40 -7.11
N PRO A 118 -3.50 9.42 -6.27
CA PRO A 118 -4.36 9.74 -5.14
C PRO A 118 -5.83 9.87 -5.54
N TYR A 119 -6.71 9.45 -4.64
CA TYR A 119 -8.17 9.49 -4.73
C TYR A 119 -8.83 8.70 -5.85
N LEU A 120 -8.10 8.10 -6.80
CA LEU A 120 -8.70 7.36 -7.91
C LEU A 120 -9.48 6.14 -7.40
N PRO A 121 -10.80 6.06 -7.63
CA PRO A 121 -11.57 4.85 -7.37
C PRO A 121 -11.08 3.72 -8.27
N HIS A 122 -10.71 2.60 -7.66
CA HIS A 122 -10.25 1.42 -8.38
C HIS A 122 -10.56 0.14 -7.59
N ARG A 123 -10.32 -1.00 -8.25
CA ARG A 123 -10.23 -2.33 -7.65
C ARG A 123 -9.15 -3.15 -8.35
N GLU A 124 -8.61 -4.11 -7.61
CA GLU A 124 -7.66 -5.10 -8.11
C GLU A 124 -8.35 -6.45 -8.20
N GLU A 125 -8.04 -7.16 -9.27
CA GLU A 125 -8.59 -8.47 -9.54
C GLU A 125 -7.46 -9.45 -9.89
N ASN A 126 -7.68 -10.71 -9.52
CA ASN A 126 -6.95 -11.84 -10.09
C ASN A 126 -7.98 -12.79 -10.72
N PRO A 127 -8.23 -12.66 -12.04
CA PRO A 127 -9.24 -13.47 -12.73
C PRO A 127 -8.78 -14.90 -13.00
N ASP A 128 -7.49 -15.21 -12.81
CA ASP A 128 -6.98 -16.57 -13.03
C ASP A 128 -7.62 -17.52 -11.99
N PRO A 129 -8.20 -18.65 -12.42
CA PRO A 129 -8.90 -19.57 -11.53
C PRO A 129 -8.00 -20.54 -10.76
N HIS A 130 -6.69 -20.55 -11.04
CA HIS A 130 -5.75 -21.54 -10.52
C HIS A 130 -4.48 -20.92 -9.93
N THR A 131 -4.05 -19.79 -10.47
CA THR A 131 -2.75 -19.19 -10.18
C THR A 131 -2.94 -17.93 -9.32
N PRO A 132 -2.30 -17.84 -8.13
CA PRO A 132 -2.27 -16.58 -7.40
C PRO A 132 -1.44 -15.53 -8.15
N ALA A 133 -1.75 -14.25 -7.91
CA ALA A 133 -0.90 -13.15 -8.30
C ALA A 133 -0.14 -12.62 -7.09
N GLU A 134 1.11 -12.23 -7.30
CA GLU A 134 1.93 -11.57 -6.27
C GLU A 134 2.42 -10.23 -6.78
N VAL A 135 2.22 -9.21 -5.96
CA VAL A 135 2.64 -7.84 -6.28
C VAL A 135 3.45 -7.25 -5.13
N VAL A 136 4.44 -6.44 -5.48
CA VAL A 136 5.18 -5.60 -4.54
C VAL A 136 4.56 -4.21 -4.60
N ILE A 137 4.23 -3.64 -3.44
CA ILE A 137 3.55 -2.35 -3.34
C ILE A 137 4.45 -1.38 -2.58
N ALA A 138 4.60 -0.17 -3.11
CA ALA A 138 5.14 0.99 -2.42
C ALA A 138 4.06 2.08 -2.35
N ARG A 139 3.93 2.71 -1.19
CA ARG A 139 3.00 3.83 -1.00
C ARG A 139 3.63 4.98 -0.25
N SER A 140 3.11 6.20 -0.46
CA SER A 140 3.65 7.42 0.15
C SER A 140 3.24 7.62 1.61
N THR A 141 2.20 6.93 2.10
CA THR A 141 1.73 6.99 3.49
C THR A 141 2.20 5.79 4.32
N GLN A 142 2.54 6.02 5.59
CA GLN A 142 2.89 4.90 6.50
C GLN A 142 1.67 4.07 6.86
N GLU A 143 0.57 4.73 7.20
CA GLU A 143 -0.71 4.08 7.49
C GLU A 143 -1.48 3.81 6.20
N ALA A 144 -2.20 2.68 6.18
CA ALA A 144 -3.04 2.32 5.06
C ALA A 144 -4.29 3.20 5.05
N ILE A 145 -4.52 3.90 3.94
CA ILE A 145 -5.79 4.58 3.70
C ILE A 145 -6.59 3.70 2.74
N VAL A 146 -7.78 3.30 3.17
CA VAL A 146 -8.74 2.56 2.35
C VAL A 146 -10.11 3.14 2.62
N VAL A 147 -10.69 3.78 1.61
CA VAL A 147 -12.06 4.27 1.65
C VAL A 147 -12.87 3.41 0.70
N ASN A 148 -13.73 2.56 1.25
CA ASN A 148 -14.59 1.67 0.46
C ASN A 148 -15.72 2.45 -0.19
N LEU A 149 -16.04 2.10 -1.43
CA LEU A 149 -17.01 2.75 -2.29
C LEU A 149 -18.05 1.74 -2.78
N PRO A 150 -19.30 2.15 -3.03
CA PRO A 150 -20.32 1.26 -3.60
C PRO A 150 -20.03 0.93 -5.07
N GLU A 151 -19.40 1.84 -5.81
CA GLU A 151 -19.14 1.72 -7.25
C GLU A 151 -17.87 2.48 -7.66
N LEU A 152 -17.35 2.20 -8.87
CA LEU A 152 -16.30 2.99 -9.48
C LEU A 152 -16.91 4.18 -10.22
N TYR A 153 -16.34 5.35 -10.02
CA TYR A 153 -16.75 6.60 -10.67
C TYR A 153 -15.52 7.39 -11.13
N PRO A 154 -15.66 8.25 -12.16
CA PRO A 154 -14.57 9.11 -12.59
C PRO A 154 -14.34 10.25 -11.59
N LEU A 155 -13.07 10.65 -11.42
CA LEU A 155 -12.69 11.83 -10.63
C LEU A 155 -13.10 13.15 -11.31
#